data_AF-A0A5J6GCB5-F1
#
_entry.id   AF-A0A5J6GCB5-F1
#
_cell.length_a   1.000
_cell.length_b   1.000
_cell.length_c   1.000
_cell.angle_alpha   90.00
_cell.angle_beta   90.00
_cell.angle_gamma   90.00
#
_symmetry.space_group_name_H-M   'P 1'
#
loop_
_entity.id
_entity.type
_entity.pdbx_description
1 polymer ?
#
loop_
_entity_poly.entity_id
_entity_poly.type
_entity_poly.pdbx_seq_one_letter_code
_entity_poly.pdbx_strand_id
1 'polypeptide(L)'
;MRARNVLSKAFATVLTALLAVAVLPGEAYAGPASRSVADVRGEADRIMGLSRLDFINHDHIPPFDWDTDGCTFWPDGVFYEACAQHDFGYRNYGNHGSTHLSLSPTEETKAWLDERLHNQMRFACNENWPAGSASHTSCLAQATIIHDALSAGIGKENFF
;
A
#
# COMPACT_ATOMS: atom_id res chain seq x y z
N MET A 1 -58.68 49.71 60.94
CA MET A 1 -59.86 49.05 60.34
C MET A 1 -59.73 49.09 58.82
N ARG A 2 -60.01 47.96 58.13
CA ARG A 2 -60.30 47.75 56.68
C ARG A 2 -59.20 48.18 55.67
N ALA A 3 -58.55 47.30 54.89
CA ALA A 3 -59.01 46.33 53.88
C ALA A 3 -59.80 47.03 52.73
N ARG A 4 -59.59 46.85 51.40
CA ARG A 4 -59.02 45.78 50.55
C ARG A 4 -58.61 46.35 49.16
N ASN A 5 -57.74 45.59 48.48
CA ASN A 5 -57.36 45.56 47.05
C ASN A 5 -58.42 45.97 46.01
N VAL A 6 -57.96 46.47 44.84
CA VAL A 6 -58.21 45.85 43.51
C VAL A 6 -57.03 46.15 42.55
N LEU A 7 -56.48 45.10 41.93
CA LEU A 7 -55.53 45.16 40.81
C LEU A 7 -56.23 45.58 39.51
N SER A 8 -55.53 46.27 38.62
CA SER A 8 -55.67 46.02 37.18
C SER A 8 -54.36 46.29 36.44
N LYS A 9 -53.97 45.27 35.68
CA LYS A 9 -52.73 45.16 34.91
C LYS A 9 -52.86 45.92 33.59
N ALA A 10 -51.78 46.53 33.11
CA ALA A 10 -51.42 46.49 31.69
C ALA A 10 -49.91 46.73 31.54
N PHE A 11 -49.27 45.78 30.86
CA PHE A 11 -47.85 45.70 30.54
C PHE A 11 -47.48 46.60 29.36
N ALA A 12 -46.26 47.14 29.35
CA ALA A 12 -45.56 47.51 28.12
C ALA A 12 -44.04 47.37 28.30
N THR A 13 -43.59 46.16 27.97
CA THR A 13 -42.29 45.74 27.39
C THR A 13 -41.10 46.70 27.37
N VAL A 14 -40.03 46.30 28.05
CA VAL A 14 -38.64 46.75 27.89
C VAL A 14 -38.05 46.11 26.62
N LEU A 15 -37.52 46.92 25.70
CA LEU A 15 -36.81 46.45 24.52
C LEU A 15 -35.31 46.36 24.84
N THR A 16 -34.82 45.17 25.17
CA THR A 16 -33.38 44.91 25.36
C THR A 16 -32.80 44.50 24.00
N ALA A 17 -31.95 45.34 23.41
CA ALA A 17 -31.22 44.99 22.20
C ALA A 17 -30.13 43.96 22.52
N LEU A 18 -30.32 42.71 22.10
CA LEU A 18 -29.31 41.66 22.11
C LEU A 18 -28.38 41.85 20.89
N LEU A 19 -27.10 42.13 21.14
CA LEU A 19 -26.04 41.92 20.15
C LEU A 19 -25.86 40.41 19.97
N ALA A 20 -26.39 39.87 18.87
CA ALA A 20 -26.07 38.52 18.43
C ALA A 20 -24.69 38.53 17.76
N VAL A 21 -23.66 38.02 18.45
CA VAL A 21 -22.39 37.65 17.82
C VAL A 21 -22.66 36.42 16.97
N ALA A 22 -22.63 36.59 15.64
CA ALA A 22 -22.74 35.48 14.71
C ALA A 22 -21.47 34.61 14.81
N VAL A 23 -21.59 33.47 15.50
CA VAL A 23 -20.60 32.38 15.43
C VAL A 23 -20.77 31.75 14.06
N LEU A 24 -19.85 32.05 13.13
CA LEU A 24 -19.75 31.32 11.87
C LEU A 24 -19.29 29.89 12.19
N PRO A 25 -19.95 28.84 11.67
CA PRO A 25 -19.39 27.50 11.72
C PRO A 25 -18.11 27.50 10.88
N GLY A 26 -16.97 27.26 11.53
CA GLY A 26 -15.73 26.99 10.81
C GLY A 26 -15.90 25.71 10.01
N GLU A 27 -15.84 25.81 8.68
CA GLU A 27 -15.70 24.65 7.82
C GLU A 27 -14.35 24.01 8.15
N ALA A 28 -14.40 22.88 8.87
CA ALA A 28 -13.24 22.04 9.03
C ALA A 28 -12.88 21.50 7.63
N TYR A 29 -11.87 22.10 7.01
CA TYR A 29 -11.22 21.52 5.83
C TYR A 29 -10.68 20.15 6.25
N ALA A 30 -11.39 19.09 5.90
CA ALA A 30 -10.85 17.75 5.95
C ALA A 30 -9.67 17.72 4.96
N GLY A 31 -8.45 17.81 5.49
CA GLY A 31 -7.25 17.48 4.72
C GLY A 31 -7.37 16.06 4.15
N PRO A 32 -6.60 15.71 3.10
CA PRO A 32 -6.64 14.37 2.53
C PRO A 32 -6.52 13.35 3.66
N ALA A 33 -7.50 12.46 3.75
CA ALA A 33 -7.53 11.45 4.80
C ALA A 33 -6.20 10.69 4.77
N SER A 34 -5.45 10.72 5.87
CA SER A 34 -4.28 9.87 6.03
C SER A 34 -4.75 8.43 5.94
N ARG A 35 -4.41 7.72 4.86
CA ARG A 35 -4.70 6.28 4.76
C ARG A 35 -4.09 5.59 5.97
N SER A 36 -4.87 4.75 6.64
CA SER A 36 -4.36 3.96 7.76
C SER A 36 -3.27 3.00 7.26
N VAL A 37 -2.33 2.60 8.09
CA VAL A 37 -1.29 1.62 7.72
C VAL A 37 -1.91 0.31 7.21
N ALA A 38 -3.05 -0.11 7.79
CA ALA A 38 -3.79 -1.29 7.34
C ALA A 38 -4.35 -1.13 5.92
N ASP A 39 -4.79 0.09 5.56
CA ASP A 39 -5.27 0.43 4.21
C ASP A 39 -4.11 0.44 3.19
N VAL A 40 -2.98 1.04 3.56
CA VAL A 40 -1.75 1.02 2.72
C VAL A 40 -1.25 -0.41 2.50
N ARG A 41 -1.23 -1.24 3.55
CA ARG A 41 -0.83 -2.64 3.45
C ARG A 41 -1.81 -3.44 2.58
N GLY A 42 -3.11 -3.29 2.78
CA GLY A 42 -4.11 -4.00 1.98
C GLY A 42 -4.02 -3.66 0.49
N GLU A 43 -3.73 -2.41 0.17
CA GLU A 43 -3.50 -1.99 -1.22
C GLU A 43 -2.20 -2.55 -1.79
N ALA A 44 -1.11 -2.58 -1.01
CA ALA A 44 0.13 -3.25 -1.42
C ALA A 44 -0.11 -4.74 -1.71
N ASP A 45 -0.88 -5.43 -0.86
CA ASP A 45 -1.21 -6.85 -1.04
C ASP A 45 -2.03 -7.07 -2.32
N ARG A 46 -2.93 -6.14 -2.66
CA ARG A 46 -3.69 -6.17 -3.92
C ARG A 46 -2.77 -6.01 -5.13
N ILE A 47 -1.83 -5.06 -5.08
CA ILE A 47 -0.84 -4.83 -6.14
C ILE A 47 0.09 -6.04 -6.29
N MET A 48 0.57 -6.59 -5.17
CA MET A 48 1.28 -7.86 -5.10
C MET A 48 0.38 -9.06 -5.39
N GLY A 49 -0.89 -8.89 -5.74
CA GLY A 49 -1.77 -9.96 -6.21
C GLY A 49 -1.79 -10.07 -7.75
N LEU A 50 -1.46 -8.99 -8.45
CA LEU A 50 -1.58 -8.85 -9.91
C LEU A 50 -0.68 -9.83 -10.67
N SER A 51 -1.04 -10.23 -11.91
CA SER A 51 -0.05 -10.92 -12.76
C SER A 51 1.16 -10.01 -13.01
N ARG A 52 2.33 -10.57 -13.35
CA ARG A 52 3.51 -9.74 -13.69
C ARG A 52 3.22 -8.71 -14.79
N LEU A 53 2.38 -9.05 -15.77
CA LEU A 53 1.99 -8.15 -16.84
C LEU A 53 1.00 -7.08 -16.37
N ASP A 54 0.05 -7.43 -15.52
CA ASP A 54 -0.86 -6.43 -14.94
C ASP A 54 -0.11 -5.49 -13.99
N PHE A 55 0.90 -5.99 -13.27
CA PHE A 55 1.74 -5.21 -12.38
C PHE A 55 2.54 -4.15 -13.14
N ILE A 56 3.26 -4.51 -14.22
CA ILE A 56 4.05 -3.52 -14.98
C ILE A 56 3.19 -2.50 -15.73
N ASN A 57 1.90 -2.77 -15.92
CA ASN A 57 0.94 -1.85 -16.52
C ASN A 57 0.11 -1.10 -15.47
N HIS A 58 0.34 -1.34 -14.16
CA HIS A 58 -0.39 -0.68 -13.10
C HIS A 58 0.11 0.76 -12.90
N ASP A 59 -0.80 1.68 -12.63
CA ASP A 59 -0.43 3.07 -12.34
C ASP A 59 0.45 3.16 -11.09
N HIS A 60 1.54 3.94 -11.17
CA HIS A 60 2.41 4.19 -10.02
C HIS A 60 1.74 5.18 -9.06
N ILE A 61 1.07 4.63 -8.05
CA ILE A 61 0.32 5.41 -7.07
C ILE A 61 1.13 5.61 -5.78
N PRO A 62 1.12 6.83 -5.20
CA PRO A 62 1.64 7.06 -3.86
C PRO A 62 0.84 6.30 -2.79
N PRO A 63 1.46 5.89 -1.66
CA PRO A 63 2.81 6.25 -1.22
C PRO A 63 3.87 5.18 -1.53
N PHE A 64 3.62 4.25 -2.45
CA PHE A 64 4.52 3.13 -2.69
C PHE A 64 5.79 3.54 -3.41
N ASP A 65 6.88 2.85 -3.08
CA ASP A 65 8.13 2.87 -3.83
C ASP A 65 7.99 1.91 -5.04
N TRP A 66 8.08 2.48 -6.24
CA TRP A 66 7.97 1.75 -7.52
C TRP A 66 9.31 1.61 -8.23
N ASP A 67 10.41 2.02 -7.60
CA ASP A 67 11.74 1.91 -8.20
C ASP A 67 12.10 0.43 -8.37
N THR A 68 12.71 0.10 -9.50
CA THR A 68 13.20 -1.24 -9.82
C THR A 68 14.45 -1.14 -10.66
N ASP A 69 15.42 -2.01 -10.37
CA ASP A 69 16.59 -2.26 -11.21
C ASP A 69 16.52 -3.62 -11.90
N GLY A 70 15.33 -4.24 -11.89
CA GLY A 70 15.07 -5.54 -12.49
C GLY A 70 15.72 -6.65 -11.67
N CYS A 71 16.28 -7.64 -12.37
CA CYS A 71 16.95 -8.75 -11.74
C CYS A 71 18.43 -8.39 -11.48
N THR A 72 18.72 -7.59 -10.44
CA THR A 72 20.08 -7.10 -10.11
C THR A 72 21.18 -8.18 -10.18
N PHE A 73 20.86 -9.40 -9.76
CA PHE A 73 21.80 -10.53 -9.66
C PHE A 73 21.62 -11.59 -10.75
N TRP A 74 20.64 -11.43 -11.64
CA TRP A 74 20.23 -12.48 -12.57
C TRP A 74 20.02 -11.91 -13.98
N PRO A 75 20.05 -12.76 -15.02
CA PRO A 75 19.69 -12.28 -16.36
C PRO A 75 18.25 -11.78 -16.38
N ASP A 76 18.05 -10.48 -16.67
CA ASP A 76 16.72 -9.85 -16.76
C ASP A 76 15.81 -10.60 -17.73
N GLY A 77 16.15 -10.57 -19.03
CA GLY A 77 15.46 -11.32 -20.08
C GLY A 77 13.94 -11.44 -19.90
N VAL A 78 13.47 -12.67 -19.77
CA VAL A 78 12.05 -13.00 -19.57
C VAL A 78 11.56 -12.86 -18.12
N PHE A 79 12.45 -12.56 -17.18
CA PHE A 79 12.15 -12.43 -15.75
C PHE A 79 12.03 -10.99 -15.28
N TYR A 80 12.37 -10.00 -16.11
CA TYR A 80 12.34 -8.59 -15.74
C TYR A 80 11.04 -8.19 -15.04
N GLU A 81 9.87 -8.52 -15.60
CA GLU A 81 8.58 -8.13 -15.00
C GLU A 81 8.32 -8.83 -13.66
N ALA A 82 8.83 -10.04 -13.48
CA ALA A 82 8.73 -10.76 -12.21
C ALA A 82 9.65 -10.13 -11.14
N CYS A 83 10.86 -9.75 -11.52
CA CYS A 83 11.81 -9.06 -10.65
C CYS A 83 11.31 -7.66 -10.26
N ALA A 84 10.75 -6.89 -11.19
CA ALA A 84 10.15 -5.60 -10.88
C ALA A 84 9.03 -5.68 -9.83
N GLN A 85 8.20 -6.73 -9.90
CA GLN A 85 7.18 -6.98 -8.88
C GLN A 85 7.79 -7.40 -7.53
N HIS A 86 8.91 -8.14 -7.54
CA HIS A 86 9.63 -8.53 -6.34
C HIS A 86 10.29 -7.33 -5.64
N ASP A 87 10.91 -6.43 -6.41
CA ASP A 87 11.50 -5.18 -5.91
C ASP A 87 10.47 -4.31 -5.21
N PHE A 88 9.28 -4.15 -5.81
CA PHE A 88 8.17 -3.45 -5.15
C PHE A 88 7.85 -4.08 -3.79
N GLY A 89 7.78 -5.41 -3.73
CA GLY A 89 7.61 -6.14 -2.47
C GLY A 89 8.71 -5.80 -1.46
N TYR A 90 9.97 -5.91 -1.85
CA TYR A 90 11.10 -5.69 -0.96
C TYR A 90 11.16 -4.24 -0.44
N ARG A 91 10.95 -3.26 -1.32
CA ARG A 91 11.03 -1.83 -1.00
C ARG A 91 9.89 -1.35 -0.11
N ASN A 92 8.70 -1.94 -0.23
CA ASN A 92 7.54 -1.49 0.53
C ASN A 92 7.28 -2.31 1.80
N TYR A 93 7.67 -3.59 1.83
CA TYR A 93 7.43 -4.47 2.98
C TYR A 93 8.64 -4.58 3.90
N GLY A 94 9.84 -4.52 3.32
CA GLY A 94 11.11 -4.59 4.04
C GLY A 94 11.40 -3.37 4.89
N ASN A 95 12.51 -3.40 5.62
CA ASN A 95 12.89 -2.35 6.55
C ASN A 95 14.00 -1.47 5.98
N HIS A 96 13.62 -0.32 5.41
CA HIS A 96 14.55 0.61 4.75
C HIS A 96 14.74 1.93 5.51
N GLY A 97 14.43 1.94 6.81
CA GLY A 97 14.51 3.11 7.67
C GLY A 97 13.23 3.97 7.69
N SER A 98 13.25 5.04 8.49
CA SER A 98 12.04 5.79 8.86
C SER A 98 11.39 6.63 7.76
N THR A 99 12.03 6.75 6.61
CA THR A 99 11.53 7.51 5.44
C THR A 99 10.83 6.62 4.42
N HIS A 100 10.91 5.30 4.58
CA HIS A 100 10.31 4.32 3.68
C HIS A 100 9.16 3.59 4.39
N LEU A 101 8.32 2.94 3.59
CA LEU A 101 7.34 2.02 4.15
C LEU A 101 8.05 0.78 4.69
N SER A 102 7.63 0.32 5.86
CA SER A 102 8.03 -0.98 6.42
C SER A 102 6.77 -1.79 6.74
N LEU A 103 6.05 -2.21 5.70
CA LEU A 103 4.71 -2.75 5.86
C LEU A 103 4.66 -4.09 6.60
N SER A 104 5.73 -4.90 6.53
CA SER A 104 5.89 -6.15 7.30
C SER A 104 7.27 -6.77 7.11
N PRO A 105 8.30 -6.27 7.82
CA PRO A 105 9.65 -6.78 7.73
C PRO A 105 9.79 -8.06 8.56
N THR A 106 9.12 -9.13 8.13
CA THR A 106 9.17 -10.45 8.77
C THR A 106 9.68 -11.51 7.80
N GLU A 107 10.27 -12.58 8.33
CA GLU A 107 10.75 -13.71 7.52
C GLU A 107 9.62 -14.37 6.72
N GLU A 108 8.42 -14.45 7.30
CA GLU A 108 7.26 -15.01 6.62
C GLU A 108 6.84 -14.16 5.42
N THR A 109 6.94 -12.84 5.55
CA THR A 109 6.62 -11.91 4.46
C THR A 109 7.67 -11.99 3.36
N LYS A 110 8.96 -12.02 3.73
CA LYS A 110 10.05 -12.24 2.76
C LYS A 110 9.86 -13.54 1.99
N ALA A 111 9.61 -14.65 2.70
CA ALA A 111 9.39 -15.95 2.08
C ALA A 111 8.19 -15.95 1.12
N TRP A 112 7.10 -15.26 1.49
CA TRP A 112 5.96 -15.08 0.61
C TRP A 112 6.31 -14.29 -0.67
N LEU A 113 7.10 -13.22 -0.55
CA LEU A 113 7.57 -12.45 -1.70
C LEU A 113 8.48 -13.27 -2.62
N ASP A 114 9.41 -14.05 -2.06
CA ASP A 114 10.33 -14.89 -2.81
C ASP A 114 9.61 -16.05 -3.54
N GLU A 115 8.67 -16.72 -2.86
CA GLU A 115 7.81 -17.74 -3.47
C GLU A 115 6.95 -17.12 -4.58
N ARG A 116 6.48 -15.90 -4.39
CA ARG A 116 5.74 -15.20 -5.42
C ARG A 116 6.60 -14.90 -6.66
N LEU A 117 7.83 -14.41 -6.47
CA LEU A 117 8.79 -14.22 -7.56
C LEU A 117 8.99 -15.52 -8.34
N HIS A 118 9.22 -16.63 -7.64
CA HIS A 118 9.34 -17.96 -8.25
C HIS A 118 8.15 -18.31 -9.14
N ASN A 119 6.93 -18.11 -8.63
CA ASN A 119 5.71 -18.37 -9.40
C ASN A 119 5.60 -17.48 -10.64
N GLN A 120 5.90 -16.17 -10.54
CA GLN A 120 5.87 -15.26 -11.68
C GLN A 120 6.93 -15.59 -12.75
N MET A 121 8.15 -15.97 -12.34
CA MET A 121 9.18 -16.46 -13.26
C MET A 121 8.72 -17.73 -13.98
N ARG A 122 8.08 -18.68 -13.27
CA ARG A 122 7.52 -19.89 -13.89
C ARG A 122 6.42 -19.56 -14.90
N PHE A 123 5.55 -18.59 -14.62
CA PHE A 123 4.56 -18.11 -15.60
C PHE A 123 5.24 -17.52 -16.83
N ALA A 124 6.27 -16.69 -16.66
CA ALA A 124 7.05 -16.17 -17.78
C ALA A 124 7.66 -17.30 -18.64
N CYS A 125 8.21 -18.34 -18.02
CA CYS A 125 8.71 -19.50 -18.75
C CYS A 125 7.63 -20.19 -19.58
N ASN A 126 6.44 -20.40 -19.00
CA ASN A 126 5.34 -21.08 -19.67
C ASN A 126 4.78 -20.30 -20.87
N GLU A 127 4.82 -18.97 -20.81
CA GLU A 127 4.32 -18.12 -21.89
C GLU A 127 5.32 -17.95 -23.04
N ASN A 128 6.62 -17.94 -22.73
CA ASN A 128 7.65 -17.66 -23.73
C ASN A 128 8.10 -18.89 -24.51
N TRP A 129 7.85 -20.11 -24.01
CA TRP A 129 8.30 -21.35 -24.67
C TRP A 129 7.28 -22.49 -24.58
N PRO A 130 7.23 -23.35 -25.61
CA PRO A 130 6.42 -24.57 -25.56
C PRO A 130 6.85 -25.48 -24.41
N ALA A 131 5.85 -26.03 -23.71
CA ALA A 131 6.07 -26.99 -22.64
C ALA A 131 6.94 -28.17 -23.10
N GLY A 132 7.97 -28.47 -22.32
CA GLY A 132 8.90 -29.59 -22.61
C GLY A 132 9.99 -29.27 -23.63
N SER A 133 10.02 -28.06 -24.20
CA SER A 133 11.18 -27.61 -24.98
C SER A 133 12.42 -27.44 -24.09
N ALA A 134 13.61 -27.49 -24.70
CA ALA A 134 14.86 -27.28 -23.98
C ALA A 134 14.89 -25.89 -23.30
N SER A 135 14.49 -24.84 -24.02
CA SER A 135 14.41 -23.48 -23.47
C SER A 135 13.43 -23.35 -22.32
N HIS A 136 12.26 -23.98 -22.41
CA HIS A 136 11.28 -24.03 -21.32
C HIS A 136 11.87 -24.70 -20.07
N THR A 137 12.53 -25.84 -20.24
CA THR A 137 13.17 -26.58 -19.15
C THR A 137 14.29 -25.77 -18.50
N SER A 138 15.16 -25.16 -19.29
CA SER A 138 16.25 -24.30 -18.80
C SER A 138 15.74 -23.03 -18.11
N CYS A 139 14.62 -22.46 -18.56
CA CYS A 139 13.99 -21.32 -17.90
C CYS A 139 13.47 -21.72 -16.52
N LEU A 140 12.72 -22.83 -16.42
CA LEU A 140 12.20 -23.31 -15.14
C LEU A 140 13.33 -23.64 -14.16
N ALA A 141 14.41 -24.25 -14.63
CA ALA A 141 15.58 -24.55 -13.80
C ALA A 141 16.21 -23.28 -13.22
N GLN A 142 16.34 -22.21 -14.03
CA GLN A 142 16.84 -20.92 -13.54
C GLN A 142 15.90 -20.32 -12.49
N ALA A 143 14.58 -20.34 -12.72
CA ALA A 143 13.61 -19.84 -11.75
C ALA A 143 13.72 -20.55 -10.40
N THR A 144 13.94 -21.88 -10.40
CA THR A 144 14.19 -22.66 -9.17
C THR A 144 15.50 -22.29 -8.51
N ILE A 145 16.61 -22.16 -9.25
CA ILE A 145 17.91 -21.76 -8.69
C ILE A 145 17.82 -20.41 -7.98
N ILE A 146 17.14 -19.44 -8.59
CA ILE A 146 16.94 -18.10 -8.02
C ILE A 146 16.17 -18.19 -6.70
N HIS A 147 15.05 -18.93 -6.69
CA HIS A 147 14.25 -19.13 -5.49
C HIS A 147 15.02 -19.81 -4.35
N ASP A 148 15.79 -20.86 -4.68
CA ASP A 148 16.59 -21.59 -3.71
C ASP A 148 17.70 -20.71 -3.11
N ALA A 149 18.31 -19.84 -3.93
CA ALA A 149 19.30 -18.87 -3.46
C ALA A 149 18.70 -17.85 -2.49
N LEU A 150 17.53 -17.28 -2.80
CA LEU A 150 16.81 -16.35 -1.93
C LEU A 150 16.38 -17.01 -0.61
N SER A 151 15.90 -18.26 -0.69
CA SER A 151 15.53 -19.09 0.46
C SER A 151 16.75 -19.43 1.34
N ALA A 152 17.93 -19.59 0.74
CA ALA A 152 19.18 -19.77 1.45
C ALA A 152 19.72 -18.48 2.10
N GLY A 153 19.06 -17.35 1.88
CA GLY A 153 19.36 -16.07 2.53
C GLY A 153 20.13 -15.07 1.66
N ILE A 154 20.35 -15.33 0.37
CA ILE A 154 20.88 -14.31 -0.54
C ILE A 154 19.91 -13.13 -0.60
N GLY A 155 20.42 -11.90 -0.47
CA GLY A 155 19.62 -10.67 -0.52
C GLY A 155 18.78 -10.43 0.73
N LYS A 156 18.97 -11.19 1.81
CA LYS A 156 18.24 -11.02 3.07
C LYS A 156 18.48 -9.65 3.70
N GLU A 157 19.72 -9.17 3.62
CA GLU A 157 20.15 -7.84 4.03
C GLU A 157 19.48 -6.70 3.24
N ASN A 158 18.93 -6.99 2.06
CA ASN A 158 18.17 -6.02 1.28
C ASN A 158 16.69 -5.98 1.70
N PHE A 159 16.25 -6.86 2.61
CA PHE A 159 14.87 -6.88 3.12
C PHE A 159 14.75 -6.40 4.56
N PHE A 160 15.77 -6.58 5.40
CA PHE A 160 15.74 -6.30 6.85
C PHE A 160 16.70 -5.19 7.25
#